data_AF-A0AAX1Q7R0-F1
#
_entry.id   AF-A0AAX1Q7R0-F1
#
_cell.length_a   1.000
_cell.length_b   1.000
_cell.length_c   1.000
_cell.angle_alpha   90.00
_cell.angle_beta   90.00
_cell.angle_gamma   90.00
#
_symmetry.space_group_name_H-M   'P 1'
#
loop_
_entity.id
_entity.type
_entity.pdbx_description
1 polymer ?
#
loop_
_entity_poly.entity_id
_entity_poly.type
_entity_poly.pdbx_seq_one_letter_code
_entity_poly.pdbx_strand_id
1 'polypeptide(L)' 'MGIKVRNINPVVVKKIEKMAREKEIQRQEFLKKQIETLTFFRKQTTRKHHLEKLIDKNIQ' A
#
# COMPACT_ATOMS: atom_id res chain seq x y z
N MET A 1 17.33 6.25 3.81
CA MET A 1 17.20 5.98 2.36
C MET A 1 15.93 6.66 1.84
N GLY A 2 15.95 7.20 0.62
CA GLY A 2 14.80 7.88 0.02
C GLY A 2 14.42 7.29 -1.33
N ILE A 3 13.13 7.32 -1.67
CA ILE A 3 12.60 6.83 -2.95
C ILE A 3 12.16 8.04 -3.77
N LYS A 4 12.56 8.10 -5.04
CA LYS A 4 12.06 9.08 -6.01
C LYS A 4 11.20 8.37 -7.04
N VAL A 5 9.92 8.73 -7.12
CA VAL A 5 9.01 8.22 -8.16
C VAL A 5 8.91 9.26 -9.27
N ARG A 6 9.19 8.84 -10.51
CA ARG A 6 9.20 9.71 -11.70
C ARG A 6 8.11 9.27 -12.67
N ASN A 7 7.83 10.11 -13.66
CA ASN A 7 6.88 9.84 -14.76
C ASN A 7 5.46 9.49 -14.27
N ILE A 8 5.03 10.09 -13.15
CA ILE A 8 3.63 9.99 -12.70
C ILE A 8 2.79 11.01 -13.49
N ASN A 9 1.61 10.57 -13.92
CA ASN A 9 0.62 11.45 -14.54
C ASN A 9 0.30 12.65 -13.60
N PRO A 10 0.41 13.91 -14.06
CA PRO A 10 0.16 15.09 -13.24
C PRO A 10 -1.22 15.12 -12.57
N VAL A 11 -2.24 14.53 -13.20
CA VAL A 11 -3.60 14.41 -12.64
C VAL A 11 -3.59 13.56 -11.36
N VAL A 12 -2.81 12.47 -11.36
CA VAL A 12 -2.65 11.60 -10.20
C VAL A 12 -1.92 12.33 -9.07
N VAL A 13 -0.88 13.11 -9.38
CA VAL A 13 -0.16 13.93 -8.39
C VAL A 13 -1.10 14.92 -7.71
N LYS A 14 -1.94 15.63 -8.48
CA LYS A 14 -2.94 16.56 -7.93
C LYS A 14 -3.95 15.85 -7.02
N LYS A 15 -4.38 14.65 -7.40
CA LYS A 15 -5.31 13.86 -6.58
C LYS A 15 -4.67 13.43 -5.27
N ILE A 16 -3.40 13.02 -5.28
CA ILE A 16 -2.63 12.68 -4.08
C ILE A 16 -2.51 13.90 -3.16
N GLU A 17 -2.21 15.07 -3.71
CA GLU A 17 -2.15 16.31 -2.93
C GLU A 17 -3.49 16.70 -2.32
N LYS A 18 -4.60 16.48 -3.03
CA LYS A 18 -5.94 16.67 -2.49
C LYS A 18 -6.20 15.74 -1.30
N MET A 19 -5.94 14.44 -1.47
CA MET A 19 -6.14 13.44 -0.41
C MET A 19 -5.27 13.68 0.82
N ALA A 20 -4.04 14.17 0.62
CA ALA A 20 -3.15 14.53 1.72
C ALA A 20 -3.70 15.74 2.50
N ARG A 21 -4.17 16.77 1.79
CA ARG A 21 -4.78 17.96 2.40
C ARG A 21 -6.07 17.65 3.16
N GLU A 22 -6.94 16.81 2.61
CA GLU A 22 -8.17 16.33 3.28
C GLU A 22 -7.88 15.61 4.61
N LYS A 23 -6.68 15.03 4.74
CA LYS A 23 -6.21 14.34 5.94
C LYS A 23 -5.32 15.21 6.83
N GLU A 24 -5.15 16.48 6.49
CA GLU A 24 -4.27 17.44 7.19
C GLU A 24 -2.82 16.96 7.34
N ILE A 25 -2.34 16.16 6.39
CA ILE A 25 -0.96 15.65 6.38
C ILE A 25 -0.21 16.09 5.13
N GLN A 26 1.12 16.09 5.23
CA GLN A 26 1.97 16.36 4.09
C GLN A 26 1.86 15.25 3.03
N ARG A 27 1.99 15.63 1.77
CA ARG A 27 2.01 14.71 0.61
C ARG A 27 2.99 13.55 0.81
N GLN A 28 4.18 13.82 1.36
CA GLN A 28 5.20 12.78 1.55
C GLN A 28 4.84 11.81 2.67
N GLU A 29 4.24 12.30 3.75
CA GLU A 29 3.76 11.45 4.84
C GLU A 29 2.61 10.56 4.36
N PHE A 30 1.71 11.11 3.55
CA PHE A 30 0.65 10.33 2.90
C PHE A 30 1.25 9.21 2.03
N LEU A 31 2.19 9.54 1.14
CA LEU A 31 2.84 8.57 0.26
C LEU A 31 3.59 7.47 1.03
N LYS A 32 4.30 7.84 2.11
CA LYS A 32 4.97 6.89 2.99
C LYS A 32 3.97 5.89 3.58
N LYS A 33 2.88 6.39 4.19
CA LYS A 33 1.82 5.54 4.77
C LYS A 33 1.19 4.61 3.74
N GLN A 34 0.95 5.08 2.53
CA GLN A 34 0.41 4.24 1.45
C GLN A 34 1.38 3.12 1.05
N ILE A 35 2.68 3.42 0.95
CA ILE A 35 3.71 2.40 0.64
C ILE A 35 3.81 1.37 1.77
N GLU A 36 3.82 1.80 3.02
CA GLU A 36 3.86 0.91 4.20
C GLU A 36 2.59 0.04 4.30
N THR A 37 1.43 0.61 3.96
CA THR A 37 0.16 -0.13 3.92
C THR A 37 0.21 -1.22 2.86
N LEU A 38 0.74 -0.93 1.66
CA LEU A 38 0.87 -1.91 0.58
C LEU A 38 1.80 -3.08 0.95
N THR A 39 2.91 -2.83 1.66
CA THR A 39 3.81 -3.90 2.10
C THR A 39 3.16 -4.77 3.18
N PHE A 40 2.42 -4.16 4.10
CA PHE A 40 1.67 -4.87 5.12
C PHE A 40 0.55 -5.75 4.53
N PHE A 41 -0.26 -5.20 3.61
CA PHE A 41 -1.33 -5.93 2.95
C PHE A 41 -0.81 -7.14 2.16
N ARG A 42 0.26 -6.96 1.36
CA ARG A 42 0.87 -8.09 0.64
C ARG A 42 1.29 -9.20 1.59
N LYS A 43 1.91 -8.86 2.72
CA LYS A 43 2.34 -9.85 3.73
C LYS A 43 1.14 -10.60 4.33
N GLN A 44 0.05 -9.90 4.65
CA GLN A 44 -1.16 -10.53 5.17
C GLN A 44 -1.84 -11.44 4.15
N THR A 45 -1.99 -10.99 2.90
CA THR A 45 -2.62 -11.80 1.84
C THR A 45 -1.84 -13.08 1.57
N THR A 46 -0.50 -13.00 1.47
CA THR A 46 0.34 -14.20 1.27
C THR A 46 0.21 -15.16 2.44
N ARG A 47 0.19 -14.64 3.68
CA ARG A 47 0.04 -15.47 4.89
C ARG A 47 -1.33 -16.15 4.94
N LYS A 48 -2.40 -15.41 4.61
CA LYS A 48 -3.77 -15.95 4.54
C LYS A 48 -3.86 -17.06 3.49
N HIS A 49 -3.37 -16.82 2.28
CA HIS A 49 -3.39 -17.80 1.20
C HIS A 49 -2.58 -19.07 1.54
N HIS A 50 -1.45 -18.91 2.23
CA HIS A 50 -0.66 -20.05 2.71
C HIS A 50 -1.43 -20.86 3.77
N LEU A 51 -2.12 -20.19 4.69
CA LEU A 51 -2.93 -20.84 5.72
C LEU A 51 -4.10 -21.62 5.10
N GLU A 52 -4.81 -21.01 4.13
CA GLU A 52 -5.90 -21.68 3.39
C GLU A 52 -5.39 -22.96 2.70
N LYS A 53 -4.23 -22.91 2.04
CA LYS A 53 -3.60 -24.09 1.43
C LYS A 53 -3.22 -25.18 2.43
N LEU A 54 -2.80 -24.83 3.64
CA LEU A 54 -2.49 -25.81 4.68
C LEU A 54 -3.76 -26.49 5.20
N ILE A 55 -4.84 -25.72 5.42
CA ILE A 55 -6.12 -26.25 5.86
C ILE A 55 -6.69 -27.22 4.81
N ASP A 56 -6.70 -26.81 3.54
CA ASP A 56 -7.18 -27.63 2.42
C ASP A 56 -6.45 -28.99 2.34
N LYS A 57 -5.14 -29.00 2.59
CA LYS A 57 -4.31 -30.21 2.61
C LYS A 57 -4.47 -31.10 3.84
N ASN A 58 -5.01 -30.59 4.96
CA ASN A 58 -5.12 -31.33 6.21
C ASN A 58 -6.57 -31.73 6.57
N ILE A 59 -7.56 -31.21 5.84
CA ILE A 59 -8.99 -31.55 6.01
C ILE A 59 -9.48 -32.54 4.94
N GLN A 60 -8.65 -32.88 3.94
CA GLN A 60 -8.82 -34.08 3.11
C GLN A 60 -8.22 -35.32 3.79
#